data_AF-A0A7X7J289-F1
#
_entry.id   AF-A0A7X7J289-F1
#
_cell.length_a   1.000
_cell.length_b   1.000
_cell.length_c   1.000
_cell.angle_alpha   90.00
_cell.angle_beta   90.00
_cell.angle_gamma   90.00
#
_symmetry.space_group_name_H-M   'P 1'
#
loop_
_entity.id
_entity.type
_entity.pdbx_description
1 polymer ?
#
loop_
_entity_poly.entity_id
_entity_poly.type
_entity_poly.pdbx_seq_one_letter_code
_entity_poly.pdbx_strand_id
1 'polypeptide(L)'
;GSCNYAYYSTADENDDGKEEADFTWYPFVSSPTTGIFTSAVSTPAMPWRNPATATEGTLWGRVTDQQTGDPIDDATVQVGSLAPVKTDGNGYYVVTLIPASSGGTAYDVVASQAGYGPETGTGITVVAGDLSRWDVALGNPPSCFDELITGFEGYADGTQVLFRPPSYSGSTDMNLAASPNISQATTEVDAFSGSVSGKLSWQFVDTGLERWLRATTSNAANVPNPTIWLDRPVRVRLRLESPAGTPLLVGLGVRETGTTADVGEDGGTSGTIEWVGVTGRYNDAAPQGRRLPAVPGVWQTVYFDPANDPIFPHTGDGVLSSATNKGAIEHLAFSSTGGAGPFVLYVDQVEQVCEVPLGARMDIDRDGDVDADDTQLFEDCVSGPGVEAASQCDRLDFDTDGDVDQADFGVFQRCLTGADIPTDPDCAG
;
A
#
# COMPACT_ATOMS: atom_id res chain seq x y z
N GLY A 1 10.95 47.13 -12.22
CA GLY A 1 12.27 47.59 -11.78
C GLY A 1 13.13 46.37 -11.59
N SER A 2 14.40 46.41 -11.99
CA SER A 2 15.37 45.43 -11.51
C SER A 2 15.65 45.71 -10.03
N CYS A 3 15.73 44.67 -9.20
CA CYS A 3 16.36 44.80 -7.89
C CYS A 3 17.86 45.03 -8.15
N ASN A 4 18.29 46.29 -8.11
CA ASN A 4 19.70 46.61 -8.04
C ASN A 4 20.05 46.67 -6.55
N TYR A 5 20.80 45.67 -6.09
CA TYR A 5 21.40 45.71 -4.76
C TYR A 5 22.38 46.90 -4.72
N ALA A 6 22.24 47.76 -3.71
CA ALA A 6 23.17 48.84 -3.45
C ALA A 6 24.40 48.27 -2.74
N TYR A 7 25.40 47.84 -3.50
CA TYR A 7 26.70 47.49 -2.94
C TYR A 7 27.59 48.73 -2.97
N TYR A 8 27.97 49.22 -1.79
CA TYR A 8 28.82 50.38 -1.57
C TYR A 8 30.26 50.19 -2.13
N SER A 9 30.67 48.95 -2.38
CA SER A 9 31.95 48.59 -2.99
C SER A 9 31.79 47.35 -3.87
N THR A 10 31.95 47.47 -5.19
CA THR A 10 31.91 46.32 -6.12
C THR A 10 32.96 46.37 -7.23
N ALA A 11 33.82 47.38 -7.23
CA ALA A 11 34.79 47.54 -8.31
C ALA A 11 36.18 47.73 -7.71
N ASP A 12 37.07 46.79 -8.03
CA ASP A 12 38.51 47.00 -8.03
C ASP A 12 38.89 47.13 -9.51
N GLU A 13 38.69 48.34 -10.05
CA GLU A 13 38.72 48.59 -11.50
C GLU A 13 40.11 48.43 -12.11
N ASN A 14 41.13 48.44 -11.24
CA ASN A 14 42.52 48.27 -11.61
C ASN A 14 43.11 46.93 -11.14
N ASP A 15 42.32 46.09 -10.49
CA ASP A 15 42.68 44.76 -9.98
C ASP A 15 43.87 44.81 -8.98
N ASP A 16 44.00 45.89 -8.20
CA ASP A 16 45.09 46.11 -7.24
C ASP A 16 44.87 45.53 -5.83
N GLY A 17 43.70 44.92 -5.64
CA GLY A 17 43.24 44.33 -4.39
C GLY A 17 42.56 45.32 -3.43
N LYS A 18 42.25 46.55 -3.87
CA LYS A 18 41.55 47.55 -3.05
C LYS A 18 40.23 47.95 -3.69
N GLU A 19 39.16 47.73 -2.94
CA GLU A 19 37.84 48.19 -3.32
C GLU A 19 37.81 49.71 -3.51
N GLU A 20 37.38 50.15 -4.70
CA GLU A 20 37.12 51.54 -5.00
C GLU A 20 35.63 51.86 -5.02
N ALA A 21 35.32 53.08 -4.62
CA ALA A 21 33.98 53.63 -4.74
C ALA A 21 33.85 54.30 -6.12
N ASP A 22 33.56 53.52 -7.15
CA ASP A 22 33.24 54.07 -8.46
C ASP A 22 31.76 54.45 -8.58
N PHE A 23 31.53 55.75 -8.70
CA PHE A 23 30.22 56.33 -8.96
C PHE A 23 30.05 56.73 -10.44
N THR A 24 31.02 56.48 -11.32
CA THR A 24 30.98 56.93 -12.72
C THR A 24 29.95 56.19 -13.56
N TRP A 25 29.49 55.01 -13.12
CA TRP A 25 28.36 54.30 -13.73
C TRP A 25 26.99 54.96 -13.47
N TYR A 26 26.81 55.70 -12.37
CA TYR A 26 25.55 56.42 -12.08
C TYR A 26 25.19 57.45 -13.17
N PRO A 27 26.13 58.31 -13.62
CA PRO A 27 25.92 59.18 -14.78
C PRO A 27 25.54 58.43 -16.06
N PHE A 28 26.10 57.23 -16.30
CA PHE A 28 25.74 56.41 -17.46
C PHE A 28 24.30 55.88 -17.36
N VAL A 29 23.92 55.28 -16.22
CA VAL A 29 22.57 54.73 -16.02
C VAL A 29 21.50 55.81 -15.95
N SER A 30 21.81 56.99 -15.40
CA SER A 30 20.87 58.12 -15.28
C SER A 30 20.81 59.01 -16.52
N SER A 31 21.66 58.78 -17.53
CA SER A 31 21.68 59.57 -18.77
C SER A 31 20.37 59.40 -19.56
N PRO A 32 19.66 60.49 -19.89
CA PRO A 32 18.43 60.43 -20.68
C PRO A 32 18.67 60.14 -22.17
N THR A 33 19.93 60.16 -22.64
CA THR A 33 20.30 59.96 -24.04
C THR A 33 21.15 58.71 -24.30
N THR A 34 21.84 58.20 -23.30
CA THR A 34 22.75 57.03 -23.42
C THR A 34 22.53 55.96 -22.34
N GLY A 35 21.59 56.17 -21.42
CA GLY A 35 21.35 55.25 -20.30
C GLY A 35 20.53 54.01 -20.67
N ILE A 36 20.47 53.07 -19.73
CA ILE A 36 19.80 51.76 -19.90
C ILE A 36 18.26 51.91 -19.88
N PHE A 37 17.73 53.00 -19.32
CA PHE A 37 16.29 53.28 -19.20
C PHE A 37 15.87 54.54 -19.96
N THR A 38 16.26 54.68 -21.23
CA THR A 38 15.97 55.87 -22.06
C THR A 38 14.51 56.01 -22.51
N SER A 39 13.70 54.97 -22.30
CA SER A 39 12.27 54.95 -22.61
C SER A 39 11.46 54.47 -21.41
N ALA A 40 10.53 55.31 -20.94
CA ALA A 40 9.60 54.94 -19.89
C ALA A 40 8.60 53.89 -20.42
N VAL A 41 8.57 52.72 -19.79
CA VAL A 41 7.48 51.75 -19.98
C VAL A 41 6.35 52.14 -19.05
N SER A 42 5.10 52.09 -19.52
CA SER A 42 3.95 52.31 -18.65
C SER A 42 4.01 51.37 -17.45
N THR A 43 3.69 51.89 -16.26
CA THR A 43 3.53 51.07 -15.06
C THR A 43 2.63 49.87 -15.40
N PRO A 44 3.06 48.63 -15.12
CA PRO A 44 2.23 47.46 -15.38
C PRO A 44 0.83 47.69 -14.79
N ALA A 45 -0.22 47.48 -15.58
CA ALA A 45 -1.60 47.69 -15.13
C ALA A 45 -2.06 46.64 -14.10
N MET A 46 -1.20 45.67 -13.77
CA MET A 46 -1.45 44.72 -12.69
C MET A 46 -1.25 45.47 -11.36
N PRO A 47 -2.31 45.66 -10.55
CA PRO A 47 -2.15 46.24 -9.23
C PRO A 47 -1.21 45.32 -8.47
N TRP A 48 -0.11 45.85 -7.95
CA TRP A 48 0.63 45.18 -6.88
C TRP A 48 -0.39 44.81 -5.80
N ARG A 49 -0.37 43.55 -5.32
CA ARG A 49 -1.28 43.08 -4.28
C ARG A 49 -1.21 44.08 -3.12
N ASN A 50 -2.28 44.83 -2.90
CA ASN A 50 -2.36 45.72 -1.76
C ASN A 50 -2.70 44.87 -0.54
N PRO A 51 -1.82 44.76 0.47
CA PRO A 51 -2.07 43.92 1.64
C PRO A 51 -3.38 44.29 2.35
N ALA A 52 -3.78 45.56 2.33
CA ALA A 52 -5.00 46.03 2.97
C ALA A 52 -6.29 45.60 2.25
N THR A 53 -6.22 45.15 1.00
CA THR A 53 -7.39 44.67 0.22
C THR A 53 -7.21 43.23 -0.26
N ALA A 54 -6.19 42.53 0.22
CA ALA A 54 -5.98 41.13 -0.14
C ALA A 54 -7.09 40.26 0.48
N THR A 55 -7.50 39.24 -0.26
CA THR A 55 -8.44 38.20 0.18
C THR A 55 -7.80 36.82 0.19
N GLU A 56 -6.50 36.75 -0.06
CA GLU A 56 -5.74 35.52 -0.22
C GLU A 56 -4.35 35.70 0.36
N GLY A 57 -3.80 34.63 0.95
CA GLY A 57 -2.41 34.54 1.42
C GLY A 57 -1.61 33.50 0.65
N THR A 58 -0.38 33.27 1.10
CA THR A 58 0.52 32.23 0.56
C THR A 58 1.12 31.43 1.71
N LEU A 59 1.09 30.10 1.60
CA LEU A 59 1.76 29.18 2.52
C LEU A 59 2.96 28.57 1.80
N TRP A 60 4.10 28.51 2.46
CA TRP A 60 5.27 27.79 1.98
C TRP A 60 5.90 27.00 3.11
N GLY A 61 6.80 26.10 2.78
CA GLY A 61 7.50 25.34 3.78
C GLY A 61 8.37 24.27 3.18
N ARG A 62 8.89 23.41 4.06
CA ARG A 62 9.73 22.29 3.69
C ARG A 62 9.21 20.98 4.28
N VAL A 63 9.22 19.93 3.46
CA VAL A 63 8.96 18.55 3.88
C VAL A 63 10.30 17.80 3.97
N THR A 64 10.54 17.15 5.10
CA THR A 64 11.80 16.44 5.39
C THR A 64 11.52 15.07 6.00
N ASP A 65 12.46 14.14 5.90
CA ASP A 65 12.45 12.88 6.63
C ASP A 65 12.72 13.15 8.12
N GLN A 66 11.91 12.57 9.02
CA GLN A 66 12.03 12.78 10.46
C GLN A 66 13.28 12.15 11.11
N GLN A 67 13.78 11.05 10.56
CA GLN A 67 14.96 10.34 11.07
C GLN A 67 16.26 10.96 10.56
N THR A 68 16.37 11.19 9.26
CA THR A 68 17.62 11.65 8.62
C THR A 68 17.69 13.18 8.57
N GLY A 69 16.55 13.86 8.51
CA GLY A 69 16.45 15.29 8.25
C GLY A 69 16.64 15.67 6.78
N ASP A 70 16.75 14.67 5.89
CA ASP A 70 16.93 14.88 4.46
C ASP A 70 15.65 15.44 3.81
N PRO A 71 15.76 16.26 2.75
CA PRO A 71 14.59 16.71 2.02
C PRO A 71 13.86 15.56 1.33
N ILE A 72 12.52 15.63 1.34
CA ILE A 72 11.69 14.70 0.59
C ILE A 72 11.24 15.37 -0.70
N ASP A 73 11.70 14.86 -1.84
CA ASP A 73 11.24 15.27 -3.17
C ASP A 73 9.83 14.75 -3.44
N ASP A 74 9.07 15.48 -4.24
CA ASP A 74 7.77 15.06 -4.76
C ASP A 74 6.67 14.76 -3.72
N ALA A 75 6.88 15.13 -2.45
CA ALA A 75 5.90 15.02 -1.38
C ALA A 75 4.67 15.90 -1.68
N THR A 76 3.49 15.32 -1.52
CA THR A 76 2.21 16.00 -1.76
C THR A 76 1.82 16.84 -0.56
N VAL A 77 1.54 18.13 -0.77
CA VAL A 77 1.03 19.05 0.27
C VAL A 77 -0.33 19.60 -0.15
N GLN A 78 -1.33 19.41 0.70
CA GLN A 78 -2.70 19.86 0.48
C GLN A 78 -3.18 20.78 1.59
N VAL A 79 -3.67 21.97 1.22
CA VAL A 79 -4.23 22.97 2.16
C VAL A 79 -5.75 22.92 2.10
N GLY A 80 -6.40 22.38 3.14
CA GLY A 80 -7.85 22.18 3.16
C GLY A 80 -8.35 21.41 1.94
N SER A 81 -9.34 21.96 1.24
CA SER A 81 -9.90 21.37 0.02
C SER A 81 -9.29 21.93 -1.28
N LEU A 82 -8.15 22.63 -1.21
CA LEU A 82 -7.49 23.16 -2.40
C LEU A 82 -6.79 22.05 -3.18
N ALA A 83 -6.43 22.34 -4.44
CA ALA A 83 -5.60 21.44 -5.23
C ALA A 83 -4.23 21.25 -4.54
N PRO A 84 -3.72 20.01 -4.47
CA PRO A 84 -2.42 19.75 -3.86
C PRO A 84 -1.28 20.31 -4.71
N VAL A 85 -0.15 20.56 -4.07
CA VAL A 85 1.15 20.85 -4.71
C VAL A 85 2.15 19.77 -4.35
N LYS A 86 3.27 19.70 -5.08
CA LYS A 86 4.39 18.83 -4.74
C LYS A 86 5.60 19.64 -4.28
N THR A 87 6.44 19.04 -3.44
CA THR A 87 7.76 19.60 -3.09
C THR A 87 8.73 19.51 -4.27
N ASP A 88 9.75 20.37 -4.26
CA ASP A 88 10.92 20.24 -5.14
C ASP A 88 11.97 19.28 -4.54
N GLY A 89 13.06 19.03 -5.28
CA GLY A 89 14.16 18.16 -4.81
C GLY A 89 14.92 18.65 -3.57
N ASN A 90 14.63 19.86 -3.08
CA ASN A 90 15.11 20.34 -1.78
C ASN A 90 14.01 20.28 -0.71
N GLY A 91 12.89 19.65 -0.97
CA GLY A 91 11.74 19.48 -0.09
C GLY A 91 10.85 20.71 0.02
N TYR A 92 11.03 21.76 -0.79
CA TYR A 92 10.25 23.00 -0.64
C TYR A 92 8.93 22.95 -1.41
N TYR A 93 7.87 23.46 -0.80
CA TYR A 93 6.58 23.66 -1.44
C TYR A 93 6.10 25.11 -1.29
N VAL A 94 5.25 25.55 -2.22
CA VAL A 94 4.54 26.84 -2.15
C VAL A 94 3.11 26.67 -2.64
N VAL A 95 2.14 27.06 -1.80
CA VAL A 95 0.71 27.13 -2.14
C VAL A 95 0.30 28.61 -2.14
N THR A 96 -0.03 29.13 -3.31
CA THR A 96 -0.49 30.52 -3.49
C THR A 96 -2.01 30.60 -3.61
N LEU A 97 -2.56 31.82 -3.49
CA LEU A 97 -3.99 32.09 -3.68
C LEU A 97 -4.89 31.37 -2.66
N ILE A 98 -4.38 31.13 -1.45
CA ILE A 98 -5.15 30.49 -0.38
C ILE A 98 -6.13 31.53 0.16
N PRO A 99 -7.46 31.31 0.12
CA PRO A 99 -8.42 32.26 0.66
C PRO A 99 -8.09 32.60 2.12
N ALA A 100 -8.07 33.88 2.48
CA ALA A 100 -7.70 34.29 3.82
C ALA A 100 -8.34 35.61 4.22
N SER A 101 -8.54 35.79 5.51
CA SER A 101 -8.89 37.08 6.09
C SER A 101 -7.64 37.85 6.54
N SER A 102 -7.77 39.17 6.72
CA SER A 102 -6.70 39.98 7.32
C SER A 102 -6.41 39.62 8.78
N GLY A 103 -7.34 38.96 9.48
CA GLY A 103 -7.14 38.41 10.82
C GLY A 103 -6.55 37.00 10.84
N GLY A 104 -6.25 36.44 9.67
CA GLY A 104 -5.85 35.04 9.50
C GLY A 104 -7.04 34.11 9.29
N THR A 105 -6.80 33.03 8.56
CA THR A 105 -7.72 31.92 8.36
C THR A 105 -6.96 30.63 8.64
N ALA A 106 -7.49 29.82 9.54
CA ALA A 106 -6.90 28.54 9.92
C ALA A 106 -7.24 27.47 8.88
N TYR A 107 -6.25 26.67 8.51
CA TYR A 107 -6.35 25.53 7.61
C TYR A 107 -5.76 24.29 8.26
N ASP A 108 -6.36 23.14 7.97
CA ASP A 108 -5.68 21.85 8.11
C ASP A 108 -4.86 21.64 6.84
N VAL A 109 -3.57 21.37 7.02
CA VAL A 109 -2.61 21.15 5.93
C VAL A 109 -2.04 19.75 6.06
N VAL A 110 -2.22 18.93 5.04
CA VAL A 110 -1.75 17.55 5.01
C VAL A 110 -0.52 17.47 4.12
N ALA A 111 0.57 16.89 4.63
CA ALA A 111 1.73 16.49 3.84
C ALA A 111 1.82 14.97 3.80
N SER A 112 2.04 14.39 2.62
CA SER A 112 2.15 12.94 2.44
C SER A 112 3.18 12.58 1.38
N GLN A 113 3.79 11.42 1.54
CA GLN A 113 4.67 10.79 0.56
C GLN A 113 4.54 9.27 0.68
N ALA A 114 4.63 8.56 -0.44
CA ALA A 114 4.68 7.09 -0.42
C ALA A 114 5.84 6.62 0.46
N GLY A 115 5.60 5.60 1.30
CA GLY A 115 6.59 5.12 2.27
C GLY A 115 6.67 5.91 3.59
N TYR A 116 5.90 6.99 3.75
CA TYR A 116 5.86 7.81 4.98
C TYR A 116 4.46 7.89 5.60
N GLY A 117 4.41 8.22 6.89
CA GLY A 117 3.16 8.58 7.56
C GLY A 117 2.72 9.97 7.14
N PRO A 118 1.46 10.18 6.70
CA PRO A 118 0.99 11.52 6.41
C PRO A 118 0.91 12.33 7.70
N GLU A 119 1.37 13.58 7.65
CA GLU A 119 1.32 14.52 8.76
C GLU A 119 0.28 15.60 8.48
N THR A 120 -0.52 15.92 9.49
CA THR A 120 -1.55 16.97 9.40
C THR A 120 -1.23 18.11 10.35
N GLY A 121 -0.80 19.24 9.80
CA GLY A 121 -0.74 20.50 10.53
C GLY A 121 -2.14 21.06 10.71
N THR A 122 -2.66 21.02 11.93
CA THR A 122 -3.99 21.59 12.25
C THR A 122 -3.87 23.06 12.63
N GLY A 123 -4.81 23.87 12.15
CA GLY A 123 -4.87 25.29 12.53
C GLY A 123 -3.74 26.17 11.97
N ILE A 124 -3.10 25.76 10.87
CA ILE A 124 -2.08 26.57 10.19
C ILE A 124 -2.73 27.85 9.69
N THR A 125 -2.32 28.97 10.25
CA THR A 125 -2.96 30.26 9.98
C THR A 125 -2.33 30.91 8.75
N VAL A 126 -3.15 31.14 7.72
CA VAL A 126 -2.79 31.89 6.52
C VAL A 126 -3.41 33.28 6.58
N VAL A 127 -2.60 34.32 6.37
CA VAL A 127 -3.03 35.73 6.46
C VAL A 127 -3.13 36.33 5.06
N ALA A 128 -4.19 37.10 4.81
CA ALA A 128 -4.39 37.75 3.53
C ALA A 128 -3.28 38.75 3.20
N GLY A 129 -2.67 38.60 2.03
CA GLY A 129 -1.59 39.46 1.54
C GLY A 129 -0.21 39.17 2.14
N ASP A 130 -0.08 38.12 2.95
CA ASP A 130 1.15 37.78 3.67
C ASP A 130 1.65 36.36 3.35
N LEU A 131 2.86 36.05 3.81
CA LEU A 131 3.51 34.74 3.74
C LEU A 131 3.41 34.05 5.09
N SER A 132 2.90 32.82 5.08
CA SER A 132 2.87 31.90 6.21
C SER A 132 3.83 30.75 5.94
N ARG A 133 4.44 30.20 7.00
CA ARG A 133 5.40 29.09 6.90
C ARG A 133 4.93 27.89 7.72
N TRP A 134 4.99 26.70 7.14
CA TRP A 134 4.83 25.45 7.86
C TRP A 134 5.85 24.43 7.36
N ASP A 135 6.85 24.11 8.18
CA ASP A 135 7.75 23.00 7.88
C ASP A 135 7.24 21.75 8.59
N VAL A 136 7.42 20.59 7.96
CA VAL A 136 6.94 19.32 8.47
C VAL A 136 7.98 18.23 8.21
N ALA A 137 8.18 17.37 9.21
CA ALA A 137 8.98 16.18 9.07
C ALA A 137 8.03 14.99 9.00
N LEU A 138 8.07 14.22 7.91
CA LEU A 138 7.31 12.99 7.80
C LEU A 138 8.08 11.89 8.50
N GLY A 139 7.41 11.23 9.45
CA GLY A 139 7.94 10.06 10.11
C GLY A 139 7.71 8.80 9.27
N ASN A 140 8.25 7.69 9.79
CA ASN A 140 7.79 6.37 9.38
C ASN A 140 6.25 6.36 9.40
N PRO A 141 5.60 5.61 8.49
CA PRO A 141 4.16 5.40 8.56
C PRO A 141 3.79 5.08 10.01
N PRO A 142 2.69 5.68 10.55
CA PRO A 142 2.26 5.37 11.90
C PRO A 142 2.27 3.86 11.99
N SER A 143 2.94 3.34 13.02
CA SER A 143 3.14 1.91 13.20
C SER A 143 1.76 1.25 13.13
N CYS A 144 1.41 0.75 11.95
CA CYS A 144 0.51 -0.35 11.89
C CYS A 144 1.22 -1.45 12.68
N PHE A 145 0.45 -2.22 13.41
CA PHE A 145 0.97 -3.42 14.04
C PHE A 145 0.31 -4.59 13.33
N ASP A 146 1.07 -5.68 13.22
CA ASP A 146 0.48 -6.97 12.89
C ASP A 146 -0.60 -7.26 13.93
N GLU A 147 -1.83 -7.41 13.46
CA GLU A 147 -2.98 -7.62 14.31
C GLU A 147 -3.48 -9.04 14.14
N LEU A 148 -3.38 -9.82 15.21
CA LEU A 148 -3.85 -11.20 15.24
C LEU A 148 -5.37 -11.22 15.28
N ILE A 149 -5.98 -11.70 14.20
CA ILE A 149 -7.42 -11.95 14.12
C ILE A 149 -7.73 -13.23 14.88
N THR A 150 -7.02 -14.33 14.60
CA THR A 150 -7.09 -15.54 15.41
C THR A 150 -5.91 -16.48 15.17
N GLY A 151 -5.39 -17.03 16.26
CA GLY A 151 -4.48 -18.18 16.27
C GLY A 151 -5.14 -19.45 16.82
N PHE A 152 -6.47 -19.49 16.93
CA PHE A 152 -7.25 -20.62 17.47
C PHE A 152 -6.93 -21.04 18.92
N GLU A 153 -6.05 -20.33 19.61
CA GLU A 153 -5.69 -20.59 21.00
C GLU A 153 -6.85 -20.36 21.98
N GLY A 154 -6.84 -21.13 23.06
CA GLY A 154 -7.86 -21.07 24.12
C GLY A 154 -9.19 -21.78 23.80
N TYR A 155 -9.35 -22.32 22.59
CA TYR A 155 -10.51 -23.14 22.22
C TYR A 155 -10.23 -24.64 22.42
N ALA A 156 -11.22 -25.38 22.88
CA ALA A 156 -11.12 -26.84 23.01
C ALA A 156 -11.27 -27.53 21.64
N ASP A 157 -10.63 -28.69 21.48
CA ASP A 157 -10.79 -29.55 20.30
C ASP A 157 -12.26 -29.77 19.95
N GLY A 158 -12.60 -29.59 18.66
CA GLY A 158 -13.98 -29.69 18.16
C GLY A 158 -14.75 -28.37 18.15
N THR A 159 -14.20 -27.28 18.68
CA THR A 159 -14.87 -25.96 18.71
C THR A 159 -14.79 -25.28 17.35
N GLN A 160 -15.92 -24.89 16.75
CA GLN A 160 -15.91 -24.04 15.54
C GLN A 160 -15.47 -22.62 15.88
N VAL A 161 -14.39 -22.12 15.27
CA VAL A 161 -13.82 -20.80 15.59
C VAL A 161 -14.12 -19.76 14.52
N LEU A 162 -13.37 -19.80 13.41
CA LEU A 162 -13.38 -18.78 12.34
C LEU A 162 -14.30 -19.15 11.18
N PHE A 163 -14.17 -20.35 10.64
CA PHE A 163 -14.93 -20.79 9.47
C PHE A 163 -16.15 -21.62 9.86
N ARG A 164 -17.23 -21.50 9.09
CA ARG A 164 -18.36 -22.43 9.10
C ARG A 164 -17.96 -23.79 8.53
N PRO A 165 -18.72 -24.88 8.78
CA PRO A 165 -18.46 -26.16 8.15
C PRO A 165 -18.48 -26.02 6.61
N PRO A 166 -17.62 -26.74 5.87
CA PRO A 166 -17.48 -26.59 4.42
C PRO A 166 -18.80 -26.51 3.62
N SER A 167 -19.79 -27.33 3.96
CA SER A 167 -21.09 -27.34 3.27
C SER A 167 -22.08 -26.24 3.71
N TYR A 168 -21.67 -25.30 4.56
CA TYR A 168 -22.56 -24.24 5.06
C TYR A 168 -22.96 -23.25 3.97
N SER A 169 -22.03 -22.94 3.06
CA SER A 169 -22.32 -22.02 1.97
C SER A 169 -23.16 -22.71 0.90
N GLY A 170 -24.43 -22.31 0.80
CA GLY A 170 -25.35 -22.83 -0.23
C GLY A 170 -24.99 -22.46 -1.68
N SER A 171 -23.95 -21.64 -1.90
CA SER A 171 -23.42 -21.39 -3.25
C SER A 171 -22.41 -22.44 -3.71
N THR A 172 -21.87 -23.23 -2.79
CA THR A 172 -20.82 -24.22 -3.08
C THR A 172 -21.08 -25.59 -2.48
N ASP A 173 -22.12 -25.78 -1.67
CA ASP A 173 -22.46 -27.05 -1.05
C ASP A 173 -22.67 -28.17 -2.08
N MET A 174 -23.25 -27.85 -3.24
CA MET A 174 -23.42 -28.78 -4.36
C MET A 174 -22.10 -29.28 -4.97
N ASN A 175 -20.97 -28.61 -4.73
CA ASN A 175 -19.65 -29.06 -5.17
C ASN A 175 -19.04 -30.11 -4.22
N LEU A 176 -19.62 -30.33 -3.05
CA LEU A 176 -19.03 -31.11 -1.96
C LEU A 176 -19.76 -32.43 -1.76
N ALA A 177 -19.00 -33.48 -1.45
CA ALA A 177 -19.55 -34.70 -0.90
C ALA A 177 -20.13 -34.44 0.50
N ALA A 178 -21.09 -35.27 0.95
CA ALA A 178 -21.74 -35.10 2.25
C ALA A 178 -20.79 -35.26 3.46
N SER A 179 -19.65 -35.93 3.29
CA SER A 179 -18.62 -36.15 4.31
C SER A 179 -17.25 -36.29 3.64
N PRO A 180 -16.15 -35.80 4.25
CA PRO A 180 -16.11 -35.06 5.51
C PRO A 180 -16.67 -33.63 5.39
N ASN A 181 -17.08 -33.04 6.51
CA ASN A 181 -17.61 -31.68 6.60
C ASN A 181 -17.22 -31.04 7.95
N ILE A 182 -15.92 -30.93 8.18
CA ILE A 182 -15.34 -30.55 9.47
C ILE A 182 -14.91 -29.09 9.44
N SER A 183 -15.26 -28.34 10.49
CA SER A 183 -14.65 -27.06 10.85
C SER A 183 -14.53 -26.96 12.36
N GLN A 184 -13.29 -26.97 12.88
CA GLN A 184 -13.03 -26.98 14.32
C GLN A 184 -11.60 -26.57 14.69
N ALA A 185 -11.39 -26.10 15.92
CA ALA A 185 -10.10 -26.06 16.58
C ALA A 185 -9.60 -27.49 16.86
N THR A 186 -8.29 -27.71 16.79
CA THR A 186 -7.68 -29.02 17.00
C THR A 186 -6.22 -28.94 17.45
N THR A 187 -5.80 -29.98 18.17
CA THR A 187 -4.42 -30.27 18.57
C THR A 187 -3.82 -31.46 17.80
N GLU A 188 -4.45 -31.89 16.71
CA GLU A 188 -4.04 -33.09 15.94
C GLU A 188 -2.65 -32.96 15.29
N VAL A 189 -2.25 -31.73 14.97
CA VAL A 189 -0.93 -31.41 14.42
C VAL A 189 -0.26 -30.33 15.25
N ASP A 190 1.06 -30.27 15.20
CA ASP A 190 1.80 -29.13 15.73
C ASP A 190 1.34 -27.86 14.99
N ALA A 191 0.77 -26.92 15.75
CA ALA A 191 0.35 -25.61 15.26
C ALA A 191 1.56 -24.83 14.74
N PHE A 192 1.33 -23.84 13.86
CA PHE A 192 2.42 -22.97 13.41
C PHE A 192 2.97 -22.16 14.58
N SER A 193 2.08 -21.62 15.41
CA SER A 193 2.39 -20.95 16.66
C SER A 193 1.46 -21.46 17.76
N GLY A 194 1.98 -21.58 18.98
CA GLY A 194 1.19 -22.10 20.09
C GLY A 194 0.98 -23.61 20.03
N SER A 195 -0.26 -24.06 20.24
CA SER A 195 -0.63 -25.47 20.41
C SER A 195 -1.93 -25.88 19.72
N VAL A 196 -2.76 -24.93 19.29
CA VAL A 196 -4.06 -25.19 18.67
C VAL A 196 -4.10 -24.56 17.29
N SER A 197 -4.62 -25.30 16.31
CA SER A 197 -4.89 -24.77 14.97
C SER A 197 -6.35 -24.98 14.59
N GLY A 198 -6.82 -24.24 13.58
CA GLY A 198 -8.07 -24.54 12.90
C GLY A 198 -7.91 -25.71 11.94
N LYS A 199 -8.94 -26.53 11.79
CA LYS A 199 -9.03 -27.63 10.84
C LYS A 199 -10.30 -27.53 10.01
N LEU A 200 -10.13 -27.54 8.70
CA LEU A 200 -11.18 -27.79 7.72
C LEU A 200 -10.96 -29.16 7.08
N SER A 201 -12.03 -29.92 6.85
CA SER A 201 -11.95 -31.12 6.02
C SER A 201 -13.20 -31.31 5.19
N TRP A 202 -12.99 -31.50 3.89
CA TRP A 202 -14.03 -31.68 2.89
C TRP A 202 -13.57 -32.60 1.77
N GLN A 203 -14.49 -32.98 0.91
CA GLN A 203 -14.22 -33.68 -0.34
C GLN A 203 -15.12 -33.09 -1.42
N PHE A 204 -14.60 -32.89 -2.63
CA PHE A 204 -15.41 -32.54 -3.80
C PHE A 204 -16.19 -33.76 -4.30
N VAL A 205 -17.32 -33.53 -4.97
CA VAL A 205 -18.16 -34.60 -5.53
C VAL A 205 -17.47 -35.41 -6.63
N ASP A 206 -16.51 -34.79 -7.32
CA ASP A 206 -15.73 -35.39 -8.40
C ASP A 206 -14.39 -34.64 -8.59
N THR A 207 -13.65 -34.96 -9.66
CA THR A 207 -12.36 -34.35 -10.02
C THR A 207 -12.50 -33.14 -10.96
N GLY A 208 -13.70 -32.58 -11.12
CA GLY A 208 -13.93 -31.43 -11.99
C GLY A 208 -13.14 -30.20 -11.52
N LEU A 209 -12.67 -29.40 -12.49
CA LEU A 209 -11.94 -28.15 -12.22
C LEU A 209 -12.89 -26.98 -11.89
N GLU A 210 -14.18 -27.13 -12.19
CA GLU A 210 -15.23 -26.19 -11.78
C GLU A 210 -15.61 -26.33 -10.29
N ARG A 211 -15.03 -27.30 -9.57
CA ARG A 211 -15.30 -27.53 -8.15
C ARG A 211 -14.53 -26.54 -7.31
N TRP A 212 -15.23 -25.91 -6.37
CA TRP A 212 -14.62 -25.04 -5.37
C TRP A 212 -15.44 -25.00 -4.08
N LEU A 213 -14.77 -24.66 -2.99
CA LEU A 213 -15.32 -24.49 -1.66
C LEU A 213 -15.26 -23.01 -1.27
N ARG A 214 -16.40 -22.47 -0.80
CA ARG A 214 -16.47 -21.19 -0.08
C ARG A 214 -16.45 -21.45 1.43
N ALA A 215 -15.27 -21.46 2.03
CA ALA A 215 -15.10 -21.62 3.48
C ALA A 215 -15.42 -20.29 4.19
N THR A 216 -16.70 -20.06 4.47
CA THR A 216 -17.19 -18.75 4.94
C THR A 216 -17.02 -18.53 6.44
N THR A 217 -16.76 -17.28 6.84
CA THR A 217 -16.79 -16.80 8.23
C THR A 217 -18.18 -16.31 8.65
N SER A 218 -19.17 -16.41 7.75
CA SER A 218 -20.49 -15.79 7.92
C SER A 218 -21.17 -16.19 9.23
N ASN A 219 -21.25 -15.23 10.14
CA ASN A 219 -21.83 -15.39 11.49
C ASN A 219 -21.20 -16.56 12.29
N ALA A 220 -19.93 -16.91 12.05
CA ALA A 220 -19.23 -17.95 12.80
C ALA A 220 -19.37 -17.76 14.32
N ALA A 221 -19.34 -18.86 15.07
CA ALA A 221 -19.75 -18.83 16.47
C ALA A 221 -18.83 -18.00 17.38
N ASN A 222 -17.53 -17.91 17.06
CA ASN A 222 -16.54 -17.27 17.92
C ASN A 222 -15.85 -16.07 17.24
N VAL A 223 -15.43 -16.20 15.98
CA VAL A 223 -14.82 -15.09 15.22
C VAL A 223 -15.61 -14.85 13.92
N PRO A 224 -16.82 -14.27 13.99
CA PRO A 224 -17.65 -13.98 12.82
C PRO A 224 -17.14 -12.80 12.01
N ASN A 225 -17.19 -12.91 10.68
CA ASN A 225 -16.96 -11.81 9.72
C ASN A 225 -15.81 -10.84 10.11
N PRO A 226 -14.58 -11.34 10.38
CA PRO A 226 -13.56 -10.50 10.97
C PRO A 226 -13.26 -9.27 10.12
N THR A 227 -13.29 -8.09 10.74
CA THR A 227 -13.04 -6.81 10.08
C THR A 227 -11.58 -6.69 9.67
N ILE A 228 -11.33 -6.11 8.50
CA ILE A 228 -10.01 -5.79 7.99
C ILE A 228 -10.01 -4.42 7.29
N TRP A 229 -8.86 -3.75 7.28
CA TRP A 229 -8.54 -2.66 6.36
C TRP A 229 -8.39 -3.18 4.93
N LEU A 230 -8.84 -2.39 3.95
CA LEU A 230 -8.86 -2.74 2.52
C LEU A 230 -7.61 -2.30 1.77
N ASP A 231 -6.65 -1.69 2.46
CA ASP A 231 -5.36 -1.24 1.94
C ASP A 231 -4.16 -1.93 2.62
N ARG A 232 -4.44 -2.99 3.40
CA ARG A 232 -3.42 -3.72 4.18
C ARG A 232 -3.48 -5.23 3.92
N PRO A 233 -2.33 -5.92 3.87
CA PRO A 233 -2.33 -7.34 3.59
C PRO A 233 -2.93 -8.18 4.72
N VAL A 234 -3.52 -9.31 4.33
CA VAL A 234 -3.94 -10.39 5.23
C VAL A 234 -2.96 -11.54 5.10
N ARG A 235 -2.38 -11.97 6.21
CA ARG A 235 -1.47 -13.11 6.32
C ARG A 235 -2.22 -14.30 6.90
N VAL A 236 -2.03 -15.48 6.30
CA VAL A 236 -2.62 -16.73 6.75
C VAL A 236 -1.57 -17.84 6.72
N ARG A 237 -1.46 -18.63 7.79
CA ARG A 237 -0.67 -19.86 7.79
C ARG A 237 -1.56 -21.03 7.41
N LEU A 238 -1.17 -21.75 6.36
CA LEU A 238 -1.92 -22.87 5.80
C LEU A 238 -1.04 -24.11 5.72
N ARG A 239 -1.58 -25.25 6.13
CA ARG A 239 -0.96 -26.55 5.92
C ARG A 239 -1.98 -27.48 5.26
N LEU A 240 -1.71 -27.84 4.01
CA LEU A 240 -2.59 -28.68 3.20
C LEU A 240 -2.11 -30.13 3.22
N GLU A 241 -2.93 -31.00 3.80
CA GLU A 241 -2.81 -32.44 3.70
C GLU A 241 -3.82 -32.94 2.66
N SER A 242 -3.34 -33.39 1.50
CA SER A 242 -4.20 -33.88 0.41
C SER A 242 -3.73 -35.23 -0.15
N PRO A 243 -4.63 -36.01 -0.80
CA PRO A 243 -4.25 -37.26 -1.43
C PRO A 243 -3.30 -37.00 -2.60
N ALA A 244 -2.27 -37.85 -2.72
CA ALA A 244 -1.27 -37.81 -3.80
C ALA A 244 -0.54 -36.46 -4.00
N GLY A 245 -0.58 -35.54 -3.01
CA GLY A 245 0.02 -34.21 -3.16
C GLY A 245 -0.74 -33.30 -4.14
N THR A 246 -2.06 -33.48 -4.27
CA THR A 246 -2.88 -32.63 -5.14
C THR A 246 -2.97 -31.20 -4.57
N PRO A 247 -2.50 -30.16 -5.28
CA PRO A 247 -2.59 -28.79 -4.81
C PRO A 247 -4.02 -28.24 -4.88
N LEU A 248 -4.26 -27.10 -4.26
CA LEU A 248 -5.49 -26.31 -4.44
C LEU A 248 -5.13 -24.93 -4.99
N LEU A 249 -6.12 -24.19 -5.50
CA LEU A 249 -5.99 -22.75 -5.64
C LEU A 249 -6.72 -22.07 -4.49
N VAL A 250 -6.14 -21.00 -3.94
CA VAL A 250 -6.69 -20.24 -2.82
C VAL A 250 -6.89 -18.77 -3.17
N GLY A 251 -8.02 -18.20 -2.78
CA GLY A 251 -8.33 -16.77 -2.87
C GLY A 251 -8.98 -16.27 -1.59
N LEU A 252 -8.88 -14.98 -1.32
CA LEU A 252 -9.53 -14.33 -0.17
C LEU A 252 -10.80 -13.61 -0.63
N GLY A 253 -11.95 -13.99 -0.11
CA GLY A 253 -13.19 -13.25 -0.29
C GLY A 253 -13.35 -12.17 0.77
N VAL A 254 -13.44 -10.92 0.34
CA VAL A 254 -13.65 -9.76 1.20
C VAL A 254 -15.01 -9.14 0.91
N ARG A 255 -15.78 -8.86 1.96
CA ARG A 255 -17.05 -8.16 1.86
C ARG A 255 -16.86 -6.67 2.15
N GLU A 256 -17.37 -5.83 1.26
CA GLU A 256 -17.34 -4.38 1.36
C GLU A 256 -18.49 -3.88 2.24
N THR A 257 -18.29 -3.93 3.55
CA THR A 257 -19.35 -3.62 4.52
C THR A 257 -19.41 -2.14 4.89
N GLY A 258 -18.30 -1.41 4.73
CA GLY A 258 -18.17 -0.05 5.28
C GLY A 258 -18.20 -0.02 6.81
N THR A 259 -17.80 -1.12 7.45
CA THR A 259 -17.80 -1.26 8.91
C THR A 259 -16.86 -0.26 9.58
N THR A 260 -17.22 0.16 10.79
CA THR A 260 -16.36 0.95 11.70
C THR A 260 -15.77 0.10 12.81
N ALA A 261 -16.04 -1.20 12.85
CA ALA A 261 -15.52 -2.10 13.87
C ALA A 261 -13.99 -2.16 13.83
N ASP A 262 -13.40 -2.53 14.96
CA ASP A 262 -11.95 -2.76 15.05
C ASP A 262 -11.57 -4.02 14.28
N VAL A 263 -10.31 -4.15 13.87
CA VAL A 263 -9.85 -5.31 13.10
C VAL A 263 -10.09 -6.59 13.92
N GLY A 264 -10.51 -7.67 13.26
CA GLY A 264 -10.87 -8.93 13.90
C GLY A 264 -12.28 -8.98 14.51
N GLU A 265 -12.89 -7.85 14.86
CA GLU A 265 -14.28 -7.79 15.32
C GLU A 265 -15.29 -8.01 14.18
N ASP A 266 -16.54 -8.33 14.53
CA ASP A 266 -17.61 -8.62 13.55
C ASP A 266 -17.90 -7.41 12.64
N GLY A 267 -17.43 -7.49 11.39
CA GLY A 267 -17.61 -6.46 10.37
C GLY A 267 -18.95 -6.52 9.65
N GLY A 268 -19.80 -7.50 9.97
CA GLY A 268 -21.15 -7.67 9.43
C GLY A 268 -21.23 -8.47 8.13
N THR A 269 -22.47 -8.77 7.72
CA THR A 269 -22.77 -9.66 6.58
C THR A 269 -23.40 -8.97 5.37
N SER A 270 -23.52 -7.64 5.39
CA SER A 270 -24.17 -6.85 4.33
C SER A 270 -23.12 -6.18 3.46
N GLY A 271 -23.31 -6.20 2.13
CA GLY A 271 -22.37 -5.63 1.17
C GLY A 271 -22.06 -6.61 0.04
N THR A 272 -21.40 -6.11 -1.00
CA THR A 272 -20.84 -6.89 -2.11
C THR A 272 -19.59 -7.63 -1.67
N ILE A 273 -19.16 -8.62 -2.47
CA ILE A 273 -17.98 -9.44 -2.21
C ILE A 273 -17.08 -9.38 -3.43
N GLU A 274 -15.81 -9.16 -3.16
CA GLU A 274 -14.69 -9.20 -4.08
C GLU A 274 -13.74 -10.32 -3.68
N TRP A 275 -13.00 -10.85 -4.66
CA TRP A 275 -11.91 -11.77 -4.42
C TRP A 275 -10.57 -11.07 -4.58
N VAL A 276 -9.72 -11.17 -3.56
CA VAL A 276 -8.32 -10.73 -3.56
C VAL A 276 -7.45 -11.92 -3.95
N GLY A 277 -6.49 -11.69 -4.84
CA GLY A 277 -5.55 -12.70 -5.33
C GLY A 277 -6.17 -13.68 -6.32
N VAL A 278 -7.24 -13.28 -7.02
CA VAL A 278 -7.93 -14.08 -8.03
C VAL A 278 -7.89 -13.35 -9.37
N THR A 279 -7.53 -14.05 -10.44
CA THR A 279 -7.38 -13.46 -11.78
C THR A 279 -8.55 -13.78 -12.72
N GLY A 280 -9.40 -14.73 -12.34
CA GLY A 280 -10.49 -15.20 -13.18
C GLY A 280 -11.32 -16.30 -12.54
N ARG A 281 -12.18 -16.92 -13.35
CA ARG A 281 -12.95 -18.11 -12.96
C ARG A 281 -12.87 -19.18 -14.04
N TYR A 282 -12.69 -20.43 -13.63
CA TYR A 282 -12.84 -21.57 -14.51
C TYR A 282 -14.32 -21.89 -14.72
N ASN A 283 -14.76 -21.92 -15.98
CA ASN A 283 -16.15 -22.17 -16.39
C ASN A 283 -17.19 -21.32 -15.61
N ASP A 284 -16.88 -20.03 -15.40
CA ASP A 284 -17.68 -19.07 -14.62
C ASP A 284 -17.99 -19.50 -13.17
N ALA A 285 -17.34 -20.54 -12.67
CA ALA A 285 -17.62 -21.17 -11.39
C ALA A 285 -16.46 -21.01 -10.40
N ALA A 286 -15.33 -21.67 -10.64
CA ALA A 286 -14.26 -21.82 -9.66
C ALA A 286 -13.23 -20.67 -9.76
N PRO A 287 -13.01 -19.87 -8.69
CA PRO A 287 -12.00 -18.81 -8.71
C PRO A 287 -10.60 -19.35 -9.01
N GLN A 288 -9.88 -18.68 -9.90
CA GLN A 288 -8.49 -18.98 -10.22
C GLN A 288 -7.58 -18.11 -9.36
N GLY A 289 -7.33 -18.60 -8.13
CA GLY A 289 -6.49 -17.93 -7.15
C GLY A 289 -5.04 -18.41 -7.17
N ARG A 290 -4.30 -18.03 -6.12
CA ARG A 290 -2.91 -18.44 -5.89
C ARG A 290 -2.80 -19.93 -5.68
N ARG A 291 -1.70 -20.54 -6.11
CA ARG A 291 -1.48 -21.97 -5.89
C ARG A 291 -1.17 -22.24 -4.42
N LEU A 292 -1.73 -23.31 -3.87
CA LEU A 292 -1.43 -23.84 -2.56
C LEU A 292 -0.90 -25.26 -2.73
N PRO A 293 0.43 -25.44 -2.81
CA PRO A 293 1.07 -26.73 -2.85
C PRO A 293 0.60 -27.65 -1.73
N ALA A 294 0.42 -28.94 -2.02
CA ALA A 294 0.17 -29.94 -1.01
C ALA A 294 1.49 -30.59 -0.60
N VAL A 295 2.17 -29.95 0.35
CA VAL A 295 3.42 -30.44 0.96
C VAL A 295 3.10 -30.96 2.36
N PRO A 296 2.92 -32.29 2.55
CA PRO A 296 2.53 -32.86 3.83
C PRO A 296 3.50 -32.48 4.94
N GLY A 297 2.97 -32.11 6.11
CA GLY A 297 3.80 -31.70 7.24
C GLY A 297 4.24 -30.23 7.24
N VAL A 298 4.08 -29.51 6.13
CA VAL A 298 4.69 -28.17 5.97
C VAL A 298 3.63 -27.08 6.10
N TRP A 299 3.90 -26.14 7.01
CA TRP A 299 3.17 -24.88 7.10
C TRP A 299 3.69 -23.92 6.02
N GLN A 300 2.76 -23.34 5.29
CA GLN A 300 3.00 -22.39 4.23
C GLN A 300 2.39 -21.04 4.63
N THR A 301 3.00 -19.98 4.13
CA THR A 301 2.58 -18.62 4.38
C THR A 301 1.90 -18.08 3.13
N VAL A 302 0.66 -17.63 3.27
CA VAL A 302 -0.06 -16.98 2.18
C VAL A 302 -0.39 -15.55 2.58
N TYR A 303 -0.01 -14.60 1.72
CA TYR A 303 -0.41 -13.21 1.81
C TYR A 303 -1.52 -12.94 0.79
N PHE A 304 -2.49 -12.14 1.18
CA PHE A 304 -3.41 -11.47 0.26
C PHE A 304 -3.21 -9.98 0.45
N ASP A 305 -2.76 -9.29 -0.58
CA ASP A 305 -2.46 -7.86 -0.53
C ASP A 305 -3.47 -7.08 -1.36
N PRO A 306 -4.54 -6.55 -0.77
CA PRO A 306 -5.56 -5.80 -1.49
C PRO A 306 -5.06 -4.63 -2.34
N ALA A 307 -3.90 -4.04 -1.99
CA ALA A 307 -3.34 -2.91 -2.72
C ALA A 307 -2.64 -3.35 -4.02
N ASN A 308 -2.09 -4.57 -4.04
CA ASN A 308 -1.23 -5.05 -5.13
C ASN A 308 -1.74 -6.35 -5.81
N ASP A 309 -2.74 -7.00 -5.23
CA ASP A 309 -3.35 -8.22 -5.75
C ASP A 309 -4.43 -7.95 -6.79
N PRO A 310 -4.55 -8.84 -7.81
CA PRO A 310 -5.72 -8.88 -8.67
C PRO A 310 -6.99 -8.95 -7.82
N ILE A 311 -7.88 -7.99 -8.07
CA ILE A 311 -9.22 -7.97 -7.52
C ILE A 311 -10.18 -8.49 -8.59
N PHE A 312 -10.92 -9.55 -8.28
CA PHE A 312 -11.90 -10.14 -9.18
C PHE A 312 -13.29 -10.12 -8.56
N PRO A 313 -14.33 -9.67 -9.30
CA PRO A 313 -15.69 -9.63 -8.77
C PRO A 313 -16.16 -11.02 -8.37
N HIS A 314 -16.74 -11.18 -7.18
CA HIS A 314 -17.62 -12.31 -6.87
C HIS A 314 -19.08 -11.89 -7.07
N THR A 315 -19.54 -10.94 -6.23
CA THR A 315 -20.87 -10.32 -6.34
C THR A 315 -20.84 -8.80 -6.46
N GLY A 316 -19.67 -8.16 -6.38
CA GLY A 316 -19.51 -6.73 -6.67
C GLY A 316 -18.95 -6.49 -8.07
N ASP A 317 -17.99 -5.57 -8.18
CA ASP A 317 -17.58 -4.92 -9.42
C ASP A 317 -16.09 -5.03 -9.77
N GLY A 318 -15.29 -5.76 -8.99
CA GLY A 318 -13.85 -5.90 -9.22
C GLY A 318 -13.01 -4.80 -8.59
N VAL A 319 -13.60 -3.95 -7.74
CA VAL A 319 -12.90 -2.91 -6.99
C VAL A 319 -13.14 -3.16 -5.51
N LEU A 320 -12.08 -3.16 -4.70
CA LEU A 320 -12.20 -3.26 -3.25
C LEU A 320 -12.22 -1.86 -2.63
N SER A 321 -13.40 -1.38 -2.25
CA SER A 321 -13.55 -0.03 -1.67
C SER A 321 -14.70 0.07 -0.68
N SER A 322 -14.55 0.90 0.34
CA SER A 322 -15.65 1.22 1.24
C SER A 322 -15.49 2.61 1.84
N ALA A 323 -16.59 3.17 2.36
CA ALA A 323 -16.60 4.50 2.97
C ALA A 323 -15.65 4.64 4.17
N THR A 324 -15.30 3.53 4.83
CA THR A 324 -14.41 3.49 5.99
C THR A 324 -13.04 2.90 5.67
N ASN A 325 -12.79 2.54 4.40
CA ASN A 325 -11.65 1.73 3.96
C ASN A 325 -11.52 0.39 4.72
N LYS A 326 -12.63 -0.10 5.29
CA LYS A 326 -12.71 -1.39 5.97
C LYS A 326 -13.78 -2.29 5.36
N GLY A 327 -13.56 -3.58 5.46
CA GLY A 327 -14.51 -4.63 5.11
C GLY A 327 -14.41 -5.80 6.06
N ALA A 328 -15.00 -6.94 5.69
CA ALA A 328 -14.95 -8.16 6.47
C ALA A 328 -14.37 -9.31 5.65
N ILE A 329 -13.49 -10.12 6.23
CA ILE A 329 -13.11 -11.41 5.68
C ILE A 329 -14.38 -12.24 5.61
N GLU A 330 -14.82 -12.58 4.40
CA GLU A 330 -16.06 -13.33 4.17
C GLU A 330 -15.77 -14.83 4.00
N HIS A 331 -14.71 -15.19 3.29
CA HIS A 331 -14.29 -16.57 3.12
C HIS A 331 -12.84 -16.71 2.64
N LEU A 332 -12.29 -17.91 2.78
CA LEU A 332 -11.28 -18.40 1.86
C LEU A 332 -11.96 -19.25 0.78
N ALA A 333 -11.60 -19.01 -0.48
CA ALA A 333 -12.06 -19.79 -1.62
C ALA A 333 -11.01 -20.85 -1.95
N PHE A 334 -11.40 -22.12 -2.05
CA PHE A 334 -10.50 -23.21 -2.44
C PHE A 334 -11.01 -23.90 -3.70
N SER A 335 -10.27 -23.80 -4.80
CA SER A 335 -10.62 -24.42 -6.09
C SER A 335 -9.83 -25.69 -6.37
N SER A 336 -10.49 -26.65 -7.00
CA SER A 336 -9.90 -27.94 -7.40
C SER A 336 -8.88 -27.76 -8.54
N THR A 337 -7.76 -28.48 -8.44
CA THR A 337 -6.77 -28.64 -9.52
C THR A 337 -6.85 -30.02 -10.19
N GLY A 338 -7.88 -30.82 -9.87
CA GLY A 338 -8.11 -32.13 -10.49
C GLY A 338 -8.19 -33.33 -9.54
N GLY A 339 -8.24 -33.10 -8.22
CA GLY A 339 -8.44 -34.14 -7.21
C GLY A 339 -9.74 -33.95 -6.42
N ALA A 340 -10.43 -35.05 -6.11
CA ALA A 340 -11.68 -35.00 -5.36
C ALA A 340 -11.45 -34.86 -3.83
N GLY A 341 -10.28 -35.20 -3.30
CA GLY A 341 -10.02 -35.25 -1.86
C GLY A 341 -10.22 -36.66 -1.26
N PRO A 342 -10.39 -36.79 0.07
CA PRO A 342 -10.64 -35.71 1.03
C PRO A 342 -9.42 -34.81 1.23
N PHE A 343 -9.65 -33.52 1.32
CA PHE A 343 -8.66 -32.52 1.72
C PHE A 343 -8.78 -32.28 3.23
N VAL A 344 -7.64 -32.13 3.89
CA VAL A 344 -7.55 -31.66 5.26
C VAL A 344 -6.65 -30.43 5.26
N LEU A 345 -7.21 -29.29 5.61
CA LEU A 345 -6.50 -28.02 5.69
C LEU A 345 -6.42 -27.61 7.15
N TYR A 346 -5.19 -27.38 7.62
CA TYR A 346 -4.95 -26.71 8.89
C TYR A 346 -4.69 -25.22 8.63
N VAL A 347 -5.25 -24.38 9.49
CA VAL A 347 -5.16 -22.93 9.43
C VAL A 347 -4.68 -22.43 10.78
N ASP A 348 -3.74 -21.50 10.78
CA ASP A 348 -3.24 -20.84 11.98
C ASP A 348 -2.83 -19.40 11.64
N GLN A 349 -2.62 -18.57 12.67
CA GLN A 349 -2.17 -17.19 12.60
C GLN A 349 -2.82 -16.42 11.42
N VAL A 350 -4.14 -16.21 11.52
CA VAL A 350 -4.84 -15.30 10.62
C VAL A 350 -4.62 -13.90 11.16
N GLU A 351 -3.98 -13.06 10.38
CA GLU A 351 -3.47 -11.75 10.82
C GLU A 351 -3.71 -10.69 9.75
N GLN A 352 -3.98 -9.45 10.17
CA GLN A 352 -3.83 -8.30 9.30
C GLN A 352 -2.48 -7.65 9.57
N VAL A 353 -1.59 -7.72 8.58
CA VAL A 353 -0.23 -7.22 8.71
C VAL A 353 -0.12 -5.80 8.17
N CYS A 354 1.00 -5.15 8.46
CA CYS A 354 1.31 -3.84 7.90
C CYS A 354 1.53 -3.86 6.41
N GLU A 355 2.46 -4.73 6.04
CA GLU A 355 3.07 -4.82 4.74
C GLU A 355 3.48 -6.27 4.53
N VAL A 356 3.65 -6.64 3.26
CA VAL A 356 4.24 -7.93 2.93
C VAL A 356 5.74 -7.84 3.23
N PRO A 357 6.33 -8.76 4.02
CA PRO A 357 7.78 -8.78 4.23
C PRO A 357 8.51 -8.86 2.90
N LEU A 358 9.71 -8.25 2.82
CA LEU A 358 10.46 -8.19 1.56
C LEU A 358 10.59 -9.56 0.91
N GLY A 359 10.98 -10.61 1.64
CA GLY A 359 11.14 -11.97 1.12
C GLY A 359 9.91 -12.55 0.43
N ALA A 360 8.71 -12.22 0.92
CA ALA A 360 7.45 -12.66 0.31
C ALA A 360 7.06 -11.83 -0.94
N ARG A 361 7.74 -10.71 -1.21
CA ARG A 361 7.56 -9.94 -2.47
C ARG A 361 8.32 -10.56 -3.65
N MET A 362 9.27 -11.46 -3.38
CA MET A 362 10.04 -12.18 -4.41
C MET A 362 9.25 -13.29 -5.11
N ASP A 363 8.12 -13.73 -4.54
CA ASP A 363 7.13 -14.58 -5.21
C ASP A 363 6.30 -13.66 -6.12
N ILE A 364 6.88 -13.36 -7.28
CA ILE A 364 6.44 -12.36 -8.25
C ILE A 364 5.19 -12.85 -8.99
N ASP A 365 5.10 -14.16 -9.26
CA ASP A 365 3.97 -14.81 -9.94
C ASP A 365 2.85 -15.28 -8.97
N ARG A 366 3.17 -15.32 -7.66
CA ARG A 366 2.26 -15.53 -6.53
C ARG A 366 1.75 -16.96 -6.40
N ASP A 367 2.58 -17.93 -6.76
CA ASP A 367 2.25 -19.34 -6.66
C ASP A 367 2.76 -20.03 -5.37
N GLY A 368 3.50 -19.28 -4.55
CA GLY A 368 3.93 -19.68 -3.21
C GLY A 368 5.38 -20.16 -3.11
N ASP A 369 6.12 -20.15 -4.21
CA ASP A 369 7.58 -20.34 -4.21
C ASP A 369 8.31 -19.21 -4.95
N VAL A 370 9.63 -19.29 -5.03
CA VAL A 370 10.45 -18.33 -5.79
C VAL A 370 11.36 -19.11 -6.70
N ASP A 371 11.07 -19.09 -8.00
CA ASP A 371 11.68 -19.99 -8.96
C ASP A 371 11.97 -19.37 -10.34
N ALA A 372 11.98 -20.20 -11.39
CA ALA A 372 12.26 -19.78 -12.75
C ALA A 372 11.14 -18.93 -13.37
N ASP A 373 9.89 -19.16 -12.97
CA ASP A 373 8.75 -18.37 -13.44
C ASP A 373 8.80 -16.95 -12.84
N ASP A 374 9.20 -16.81 -11.57
CA ASP A 374 9.50 -15.50 -10.97
C ASP A 374 10.70 -14.82 -11.61
N THR A 375 11.76 -15.58 -11.87
CA THR A 375 12.96 -15.06 -12.51
C THR A 375 12.63 -14.48 -13.89
N GLN A 376 11.75 -15.13 -14.65
CA GLN A 376 11.30 -14.62 -15.94
C GLN A 376 10.54 -13.29 -15.81
N LEU A 377 9.65 -13.19 -14.82
CA LEU A 377 8.92 -11.94 -14.55
C LEU A 377 9.83 -10.82 -14.05
N PHE A 378 10.86 -11.16 -13.26
CA PHE A 378 11.91 -10.22 -12.87
C PHE A 378 12.66 -9.70 -14.10
N GLU A 379 13.14 -10.61 -14.96
CA GLU A 379 13.86 -10.28 -16.20
C GLU A 379 13.06 -9.37 -17.13
N ASP A 380 11.74 -9.58 -17.22
CA ASP A 380 10.83 -8.75 -18.02
C ASP A 380 10.75 -7.29 -17.52
N CYS A 381 11.11 -7.05 -16.26
CA CYS A 381 11.07 -5.75 -15.61
C CYS A 381 12.44 -5.07 -15.46
N VAL A 382 13.54 -5.75 -15.75
CA VAL A 382 14.90 -5.17 -15.66
C VAL A 382 15.02 -3.95 -16.56
N SER A 383 15.20 -2.78 -15.95
CA SER A 383 15.45 -1.50 -16.63
C SER A 383 16.95 -1.17 -16.71
N GLY A 384 17.71 -1.61 -15.71
CA GLY A 384 19.15 -1.39 -15.55
C GLY A 384 19.51 -0.16 -14.71
N PRO A 385 20.78 -0.04 -14.27
CA PRO A 385 21.17 0.95 -13.26
C PRO A 385 20.96 2.39 -13.71
N GLY A 386 20.27 3.17 -12.88
CA GLY A 386 19.87 4.56 -13.09
C GLY A 386 18.77 4.75 -14.13
N VAL A 387 18.08 3.68 -14.56
CA VAL A 387 16.99 3.74 -15.54
C VAL A 387 15.67 3.47 -14.83
N GLU A 388 14.87 4.52 -14.66
CA GLU A 388 13.55 4.44 -14.02
C GLU A 388 12.75 3.24 -14.52
N ALA A 389 12.30 2.42 -13.58
CA ALA A 389 11.47 1.26 -13.87
C ALA A 389 10.16 1.69 -14.56
N ALA A 390 9.62 0.82 -15.41
CA ALA A 390 8.26 1.05 -15.88
C ALA A 390 7.29 0.94 -14.70
N SER A 391 6.23 1.74 -14.66
CA SER A 391 5.31 1.78 -13.50
C SER A 391 4.71 0.43 -13.08
N GLN A 392 4.59 -0.54 -14.00
CA GLN A 392 4.13 -1.89 -13.66
C GLN A 392 5.21 -2.76 -12.95
N CYS A 393 6.45 -2.29 -12.94
CA CYS A 393 7.64 -2.94 -12.40
C CYS A 393 8.14 -2.30 -11.11
N ASP A 394 7.56 -1.18 -10.67
CA ASP A 394 7.90 -0.50 -9.40
C ASP A 394 7.87 -1.45 -8.18
N ARG A 395 7.07 -2.51 -8.24
CA ARG A 395 7.00 -3.53 -7.18
C ARG A 395 8.23 -4.46 -7.10
N LEU A 396 9.10 -4.42 -8.10
CA LEU A 396 10.31 -5.24 -8.22
C LEU A 396 11.59 -4.45 -7.93
N ASP A 397 11.47 -3.15 -7.68
CA ASP A 397 12.49 -2.31 -7.06
C ASP A 397 12.56 -2.67 -5.56
N PHE A 398 13.40 -3.65 -5.25
CA PHE A 398 13.54 -4.26 -3.94
C PHE A 398 14.54 -3.54 -3.05
N ASP A 399 15.46 -2.75 -3.60
CA ASP A 399 16.37 -1.91 -2.81
C ASP A 399 15.95 -0.43 -2.75
N THR A 400 14.83 -0.08 -3.40
CA THR A 400 14.10 1.20 -3.34
C THR A 400 14.89 2.39 -3.89
N ASP A 401 15.65 2.18 -4.97
CA ASP A 401 16.43 3.23 -5.63
C ASP A 401 15.79 3.80 -6.92
N GLY A 402 14.64 3.26 -7.32
CA GLY A 402 13.82 3.74 -8.43
C GLY A 402 14.06 3.04 -9.75
N ASP A 403 14.91 2.01 -9.79
CA ASP A 403 15.09 1.15 -10.96
C ASP A 403 14.97 -0.35 -10.63
N VAL A 404 15.03 -1.21 -11.66
CA VAL A 404 15.09 -2.66 -11.48
C VAL A 404 16.37 -3.16 -12.12
N ASP A 405 17.34 -3.54 -11.31
CA ASP A 405 18.69 -3.87 -11.77
C ASP A 405 19.39 -5.03 -11.01
N GLN A 406 20.72 -5.04 -11.03
CA GLN A 406 21.52 -6.08 -10.39
C GLN A 406 21.47 -6.03 -8.85
N ALA A 407 21.25 -4.87 -8.26
CA ALA A 407 21.11 -4.69 -6.82
C ALA A 407 19.82 -5.33 -6.32
N ASP A 408 18.70 -5.14 -7.03
CA ASP A 408 17.43 -5.85 -6.79
C ASP A 408 17.58 -7.35 -6.95
N PHE A 409 18.27 -7.78 -8.01
CA PHE A 409 18.57 -9.20 -8.20
C PHE A 409 19.43 -9.76 -7.05
N GLY A 410 20.26 -8.91 -6.44
CA GLY A 410 21.03 -9.18 -5.22
C GLY A 410 20.16 -9.55 -4.01
N VAL A 411 18.97 -8.95 -3.91
CA VAL A 411 17.95 -9.25 -2.90
C VAL A 411 17.13 -10.47 -3.34
N PHE A 412 16.62 -10.46 -4.57
CA PHE A 412 15.79 -11.52 -5.15
C PHE A 412 16.43 -12.91 -5.05
N GLN A 413 17.71 -13.03 -5.43
CA GLN A 413 18.39 -14.33 -5.50
C GLN A 413 18.53 -15.04 -4.14
N ARG A 414 18.36 -14.33 -3.03
CA ARG A 414 18.42 -14.91 -1.67
C ARG A 414 17.19 -15.78 -1.38
N CYS A 415 16.10 -15.51 -2.10
CA CYS A 415 14.81 -16.14 -1.91
C CYS A 415 14.56 -17.30 -2.86
N LEU A 416 15.40 -17.51 -3.88
CA LEU A 416 15.27 -18.61 -4.83
C LEU A 416 15.31 -19.97 -4.13
N THR A 417 14.15 -20.64 -4.10
CA THR A 417 13.98 -21.98 -3.54
C THR A 417 13.79 -23.03 -4.62
N GLY A 418 13.19 -22.66 -5.76
CA GLY A 418 12.83 -23.54 -6.87
C GLY A 418 11.39 -24.05 -6.80
N ALA A 419 10.91 -24.55 -7.95
CA ALA A 419 9.53 -25.02 -8.14
C ALA A 419 9.05 -25.99 -7.06
N ASP A 420 7.84 -25.76 -6.58
CA ASP A 420 7.13 -26.48 -5.53
C ASP A 420 7.84 -26.47 -4.15
N ILE A 421 8.78 -25.55 -3.91
CA ILE A 421 9.48 -25.41 -2.63
C ILE A 421 9.08 -24.08 -1.99
N PRO A 422 8.21 -24.09 -0.96
CA PRO A 422 7.76 -22.85 -0.32
C PRO A 422 8.91 -21.97 0.13
N THR A 423 8.83 -20.69 -0.21
CA THR A 423 9.86 -19.71 0.15
C THR A 423 9.74 -19.28 1.61
N ASP A 424 10.89 -19.10 2.26
CA ASP A 424 10.96 -18.48 3.59
C ASP A 424 10.68 -16.98 3.47
N PRO A 425 9.60 -16.43 4.10
CA PRO A 425 9.29 -15.00 4.02
C PRO A 425 10.40 -14.07 4.52
N ASP A 426 11.36 -14.59 5.29
CA ASP A 426 12.50 -13.84 5.85
C ASP A 426 13.79 -13.97 5.02
N CYS A 427 13.73 -14.60 3.83
CA CYS A 427 14.88 -14.86 2.97
C CYS A 427 15.65 -13.61 2.51
N ALA A 428 15.01 -12.44 2.48
CA ALA A 428 15.61 -11.20 2.01
C ALA A 428 16.62 -10.58 3.01
N GLY A 429 16.58 -10.98 4.28
CA GLY A 429 17.52 -10.56 5.34
C GLY A 429 16.95 -9.57 6.35
#